data_AF-A0A1Z5IN57-F1
#
_entry.id   AF-A0A1Z5IN57-F1
#
_cell.length_a   1.000
_cell.length_b   1.000
_cell.length_c   1.000
_cell.angle_alpha   90.00
_cell.angle_beta   90.00
_cell.angle_gamma   90.00
#
_symmetry.space_group_name_H-M   'P 1'
#
loop_
_entity.id
_entity.type
_entity.pdbx_description
1 polymer ?
#
loop_
_entity_poly.entity_id
_entity_poly.type
_entity_poly.pdbx_seq_one_letter_code
_entity_poly.pdbx_strand_id
1 'polypeptide(L)' 'MKHFMIKQFNGLDYATTQRLHSLGLQVGSEILAVRFYPFHGPVIIQADHQRIGIRYQVFQQLTGGDAS' A
#
# COMPACT_ATOMS: atom_id res chain seq x y z
N MET A 1 13.97 -5.96 1.38
CA MET A 1 12.60 -5.81 0.84
C MET A 1 11.67 -6.63 1.73
N LYS A 2 10.48 -6.13 2.06
CA LYS A 2 9.58 -6.79 3.03
C LYS A 2 8.22 -7.02 2.38
N HIS A 3 7.72 -8.25 2.48
CA HIS A 3 6.40 -8.62 1.99
C HIS A 3 5.34 -8.18 2.99
N PHE A 4 4.23 -7.67 2.47
CA PHE A 4 3.07 -7.28 3.23
C PHE A 4 1.82 -7.82 2.54
N MET A 5 0.77 -8.02 3.32
CA MET A 5 -0.55 -8.32 2.82
C MET A 5 -1.45 -7.11 3.07
N ILE A 6 -2.24 -6.74 2.08
CA ILE A 6 -3.28 -5.73 2.28
C ILE A 6 -4.36 -6.33 3.18
N LYS A 7 -4.59 -5.70 4.33
CA LYS A 7 -5.54 -6.17 5.35
C LYS A 7 -6.89 -5.46 5.25
N GLN A 8 -6.89 -4.19 4.87
CA GLN A 8 -8.08 -3.34 4.89
C GLN A 8 -7.92 -2.11 4.01
N PHE A 9 -9.03 -1.41 3.75
CA PHE A 9 -9.06 -0.08 3.13
C PHE A 9 -9.71 0.98 4.06
N ASN A 10 -9.94 0.61 5.33
CA ASN A 10 -10.61 1.47 6.29
C ASN A 10 -9.80 2.74 6.55
N GLY A 11 -10.49 3.88 6.60
CA GLY A 11 -9.87 5.20 6.83
C GLY A 11 -9.28 5.86 5.58
N LEU A 12 -9.42 5.24 4.40
CA LEU A 12 -9.14 5.87 3.11
C LEU A 12 -10.37 6.57 2.56
N ASP A 13 -10.18 7.68 1.84
CA ASP A 13 -11.26 8.29 1.10
C ASP A 13 -11.72 7.39 -0.06
N TYR A 14 -12.95 7.65 -0.54
CA TYR A 14 -13.57 6.84 -1.58
C TYR A 14 -12.75 6.84 -2.88
N ALA A 15 -12.22 7.99 -3.29
CA ALA A 15 -11.47 8.12 -4.54
C ALA A 15 -10.15 7.33 -4.50
N THR A 16 -9.46 7.35 -3.36
CA THR A 16 -8.23 6.60 -3.12
C THR A 16 -8.52 5.10 -3.11
N THR A 17 -9.57 4.67 -2.43
CA THR A 17 -10.00 3.27 -2.41
C THR A 17 -10.33 2.76 -3.82
N GLN A 18 -11.13 3.51 -4.59
CA GLN A 18 -11.45 3.16 -5.98
C GLN A 18 -10.22 3.09 -6.86
N ARG A 19 -9.28 4.04 -6.70
CA ARG A 19 -8.03 4.04 -7.46
C ARG A 19 -7.17 2.82 -7.14
N LEU A 20 -7.06 2.43 -5.87
CA LEU A 20 -6.30 1.24 -5.49
C LEU A 20 -6.94 -0.04 -6.05
N HIS A 21 -8.26 -0.17 -6.01
CA HIS A 21 -8.97 -1.27 -6.66
C HIS A 21 -8.78 -1.29 -8.18
N SER A 22 -8.78 -0.13 -8.84
CA SER A 22 -8.50 -0.04 -10.28
C SER A 22 -7.07 -0.48 -10.66
N LEU A 23 -6.14 -0.45 -9.69
CA LEU A 23 -4.78 -0.94 -9.83
C LEU A 23 -4.65 -2.43 -9.46
N GLY A 24 -5.76 -3.12 -9.21
CA GLY A 24 -5.79 -4.55 -8.87
C GLY A 24 -5.53 -4.84 -7.38
N LEU A 25 -5.45 -3.82 -6.52
CA LEU A 25 -5.22 -4.01 -5.09
C LEU A 25 -6.54 -4.33 -4.38
N GLN A 26 -6.54 -5.41 -3.63
CA GLN A 26 -7.69 -5.88 -2.83
C GLN A 26 -7.23 -6.43 -1.48
N VAL A 27 -8.16 -6.66 -0.56
CA VAL A 27 -7.83 -7.30 0.72
C VAL A 27 -7.34 -8.71 0.42
N GLY A 28 -6.23 -9.10 1.05
CA GLY A 28 -5.51 -10.34 0.78
C GLY A 28 -4.45 -10.25 -0.31
N SER A 29 -4.37 -9.15 -1.08
CA SER A 29 -3.29 -8.96 -2.05
C SER A 29 -1.93 -8.93 -1.36
N GLU A 30 -1.00 -9.72 -1.88
CA GLU A 30 0.42 -9.63 -1.50
C GLU A 30 1.09 -8.47 -2.23
N ILE A 31 1.85 -7.68 -1.49
CA ILE A 31 2.64 -6.56 -2.01
C ILE A 31 4.05 -6.62 -1.45
N LEU A 32 5.02 -6.21 -2.25
CA LEU A 32 6.41 -6.09 -1.85
C LEU A 32 6.76 -4.63 -1.62
N ALA A 33 7.17 -4.24 -0.41
CA ALA A 33 7.71 -2.91 -0.19
C ALA A 33 9.16 -2.86 -0.72
N VAL A 34 9.33 -2.18 -1.86
CA VAL A 34 10.59 -2.07 -2.59
C VAL A 34 11.46 -0.94 -2.01
N ARG A 35 10.84 0.17 -1.62
CA ARG A 35 11.56 1.33 -1.07
C ARG A 35 10.69 2.13 -0.12
N PHE A 36 11.25 2.48 1.03
CA PHE A 36 10.70 3.49 1.94
C PHE A 36 11.49 4.78 1.77
N TYR A 37 10.82 5.89 1.49
CA TYR A 37 11.47 7.20 1.54
C TYR A 37 11.47 7.74 2.99
N PRO A 38 12.52 8.47 3.41
CA PRO A 38 12.62 9.01 4.77
C PRO A 38 11.51 10.01 5.10
N PHE A 39 11.38 10.37 6.37
CA PHE A 39 10.43 11.37 6.88
C PHE A 39 8.95 11.06 6.61
N HIS A 40 8.55 9.78 6.76
CA HIS A 40 7.21 9.30 6.38
C HIS A 40 6.84 9.65 4.93
N GLY A 41 7.87 9.68 4.07
CA GLY A 41 7.73 9.85 2.63
C GLY A 41 7.05 8.64 1.99
N PRO A 42 6.77 8.70 0.67
CA PRO A 42 6.07 7.64 -0.01
C PRO A 42 6.77 6.29 0.13
N VAL A 43 5.99 5.22 0.01
CA VAL A 43 6.46 3.85 -0.06
C VAL A 43 6.26 3.38 -1.50
N ILE A 44 7.33 2.91 -2.13
CA ILE A 44 7.24 2.23 -3.41
C ILE A 44 6.92 0.77 -3.13
N ILE A 45 5.74 0.36 -3.53
CA ILE A 45 5.33 -1.04 -3.48
C ILE A 45 5.40 -1.64 -4.88
N GLN A 46 5.62 -2.94 -4.94
CA GLN A 46 5.42 -3.74 -6.13
C GLN A 46 4.25 -4.70 -5.87
N ALA A 47 3.26 -4.64 -6.75
CA ALA A 47 2.12 -5.54 -6.80
C ALA A 47 2.07 -6.09 -8.22
N ASP A 48 1.97 -7.42 -8.34
CA ASP A 48 2.16 -8.12 -9.61
C ASP A 48 3.45 -7.67 -10.33
N HIS A 49 3.29 -7.08 -11.53
CA HIS A 49 4.38 -6.60 -12.38
C HIS A 49 4.50 -5.07 -12.40
N GLN A 50 3.78 -4.37 -11.51
CA GLN A 50 3.73 -2.91 -11.47
C GLN A 50 4.36 -2.34 -10.20
N ARG A 51 4.97 -1.16 -10.32
CA ARG A 51 5.47 -0.39 -9.19
C ARG A 51 4.57 0.80 -8.95
N ILE A 52 4.10 0.94 -7.72
CA ILE A 52 3.13 1.97 -7.33
C ILE A 52 3.74 2.76 -6.17
N GLY A 53 3.77 4.09 -6.32
CA GLY A 53 4.09 4.99 -5.22
C GLY A 53 2.85 5.26 -4.38
N ILE A 54 2.89 4.87 -3.10
CA ILE A 54 1.79 5.06 -2.16
C ILE A 54 2.23 6.01 -1.05
N ARG A 55 1.35 6.91 -0.61
CA ARG A 55 1.62 7.77 0.56
C ARG A 55 1.82 6.90 1.80
N TYR A 56 2.77 7.24 2.67
CA TYR A 56 3.08 6.45 3.86
C TYR A 56 1.85 6.11 4.72
N GLN A 57 1.00 7.11 4.97
CA GLN A 57 -0.23 6.94 5.75
C GLN A 57 -1.20 5.93 5.13
N VAL A 58 -1.37 6.00 3.80
CA VAL A 58 -2.20 5.04 3.05
C VAL A 58 -1.60 3.64 3.18
N PHE A 59 -0.28 3.51 3.02
CA PHE A 59 0.41 2.23 3.17
C PHE A 59 0.26 1.64 4.58
N GLN A 60 0.37 2.45 5.63
CA GLN A 60 0.12 2.01 7.01
C GLN A 60 -1.33 1.53 7.21
N GLN A 61 -2.31 2.28 6.71
CA GLN A 61 -3.72 1.88 6.79
C GLN A 61 -3.98 0.55 6.07
N LEU A 62 -3.43 0.38 4.87
CA LEU A 62 -3.55 -0.85 4.07
C LEU A 62 -2.95 -2.06 4.77
N THR A 63 -1.80 -1.89 5.41
CA THR A 63 -1.06 -2.98 6.08
C THR A 63 -1.46 -3.19 7.55
N GLY A 64 -2.39 -2.39 8.07
CA GLY A 64 -2.83 -2.45 9.47
C GLY A 64 -1.79 -1.96 10.47
N GLY A 65 -0.78 -1.18 10.04
CA GLY A 65 0.28 -0.67 10.90
C GLY A 65 1.45 -1.64 11.14
N ASP A 66 1.39 -2.87 10.62
CA ASP A 66 2.45 -3.90 10.71
C ASP A 66 3.82 -3.50 10.11
N ALA A 67 3.84 -2.40 9.36
CA ALA A 67 5.04 -1.85 8.76
C ALA A 67 5.85 -0.93 9.68
N SER A 68 5.42 -0.76 10.93
CA SER A 68 6.11 0.03 11.95
C SER A 68 7.35 -0.68 12.50
#